data_AF-D9RA59-F1
#
_entry.id   AF-D9RA59-F1
#
_cell.length_a   1.000
_cell.length_b   1.000
_cell.length_c   1.000
_cell.angle_alpha   90.00
_cell.angle_beta   90.00
_cell.angle_gamma   90.00
#
_symmetry.space_group_name_H-M   'P 1'
#
loop_
_entity.id
_entity.type
_entity.pdbx_description
1 polymer ?
#
loop_
_entity_poly.entity_id
_entity_poly.type
_entity_poly.pdbx_seq_one_letter_code
_entity_poly.pdbx_strand_id
1 'polypeptide(L)' 'MTYACEDCGFLFYRAGEVKECPSCEKPHIRSATEEEIGRLEKLLEQGKTSLEIKEGQTL' A
#
# COMPACT_ATOMS: atom_id res chain seq x y z
N MET A 1 -5.46 -4.94 7.03
CA MET A 1 -4.64 -4.05 7.89
C MET A 1 -3.46 -3.56 7.06
N THR A 2 -2.96 -2.36 7.34
CA THR A 2 -1.80 -1.80 6.63
C THR A 2 -0.53 -2.13 7.40
N TYR A 3 0.47 -2.62 6.67
CA TYR A 3 1.74 -3.06 7.21
C TYR A 3 2.87 -2.24 6.60
N ALA A 4 3.93 -2.05 7.39
CA ALA A 4 5.17 -1.39 7.00
C ALA A 4 6.32 -2.37 7.17
N CYS A 5 7.15 -2.50 6.14
CA CYS A 5 8.42 -3.21 6.27
C CYS A 5 9.49 -2.28 6.85
N GLU A 6 10.19 -2.73 7.89
CA GLU A 6 11.23 -1.94 8.55
C GLU A 6 12.53 -1.90 7.74
N ASP A 7 12.81 -2.93 6.93
CA ASP A 7 14.01 -2.98 6.10
C ASP A 7 13.94 -2.07 4.87
N CYS A 8 12.82 -2.11 4.14
CA CYS A 8 12.68 -1.43 2.86
C CYS A 8 11.69 -0.26 2.86
N GLY A 9 10.98 -0.04 3.98
CA GLY A 9 9.97 1.02 4.09
C GLY A 9 8.71 0.78 3.26
N PHE A 10 8.54 -0.42 2.68
CA PHE A 10 7.39 -0.72 1.83
C PHE A 10 6.10 -0.80 2.64
N LEU A 11 5.11 0.00 2.25
CA LEU A 11 3.77 0.04 2.84
C LEU A 11 2.78 -0.73 1.96
N PHE A 12 2.01 -1.63 2.58
CA PHE A 12 1.03 -2.43 1.85
C PHE A 12 -0.17 -2.82 2.70
N TYR A 13 -1.30 -3.03 2.03
CA TYR A 13 -2.51 -3.56 2.65
C TYR A 13 -2.57 -5.08 2.49
N ARG A 14 -2.90 -5.80 3.57
CA ARG A 14 -3.18 -7.24 3.51
C ARG A 14 -4.31 -7.60 4.48
N ALA A 15 -5.19 -8.49 4.03
CA ALA A 15 -6.18 -9.13 4.88
C ALA A 15 -5.65 -10.51 5.30
N GLY A 16 -5.57 -10.76 6.61
CA GLY A 16 -5.04 -12.01 7.17
C GLY A 16 -3.59 -11.90 7.64
N GLU A 17 -2.99 -13.06 7.95
CA GLU A 17 -1.63 -13.16 8.47
C GLU A 17 -0.59 -12.75 7.43
N VAL A 18 0.45 -12.06 7.89
CA VAL A 18 1.57 -11.60 7.09
C VAL A 18 2.84 -12.09 7.75
N LYS A 19 3.63 -12.89 7.01
CA LYS A 19 4.88 -13.48 7.51
C LYS A 19 6.13 -12.84 6.92
N GLU A 20 6.01 -12.26 5.73
CA GLU A 20 7.12 -11.71 4.95
C GLU A 20 6.67 -10.50 4.11
N CYS A 21 7.61 -9.58 3.90
CA CYS A 21 7.38 -8.40 3.09
C CYS A 21 7.25 -8.82 1.62
N PRO A 22 6.18 -8.42 0.92
CA PRO A 22 5.99 -8.80 -0.49
C PRO A 22 6.99 -8.13 -1.45
N SER A 23 7.79 -7.17 -0.98
CA SER A 23 8.76 -6.43 -1.81
C SER A 23 10.19 -6.94 -1.64
N CYS A 24 10.62 -7.20 -0.40
CA CYS A 24 12.00 -7.63 -0.11
C CYS A 24 12.11 -9.02 0.52
N GLU A 25 10.98 -9.73 0.68
CA GLU A 25 10.89 -11.10 1.20
C GLU A 25 11.42 -11.27 2.65
N LYS A 26 11.68 -10.16 3.35
CA LYS A 26 12.14 -10.17 4.73
C LYS A 26 10.97 -10.23 5.72
N PRO A 27 11.14 -10.89 6.88
CA PRO A 27 10.09 -11.02 7.88
C PRO A 27 9.90 -9.79 8.79
N HIS A 28 10.71 -8.74 8.64
CA HIS A 28 10.64 -7.54 9.49
C HIS A 28 9.50 -6.62 9.06
N ILE A 29 8.29 -6.98 9.49
CA ILE A 29 7.06 -6.27 9.20
C ILE A 29 6.40 -5.90 10.50
N ARG A 30 5.95 -4.65 10.57
CA ARG A 30 5.14 -4.12 11.66
C ARG A 30 3.82 -3.57 11.12
N SER A 31 2.87 -3.32 12.01
CA SER A 31 1.72 -2.49 11.68
C SER A 31 2.19 -1.08 11.30
N ALA A 32 1.61 -0.53 10.23
CA ALA A 32 1.86 0.86 9.86
C ALA A 32 1.31 1.81 10.94
N THR A 33 2.02 2.90 11.19
CA THR A 33 1.55 3.99 12.05
C THR A 33 0.42 4.77 11.37
N GLU A 34 -0.34 5.54 12.15
CA GLU A 34 -1.42 6.38 11.60
C GLU A 34 -0.91 7.38 10.55
N GLU A 35 0.31 7.93 10.73
CA GLU A 35 0.91 8.81 9.73
C GLU A 35 1.20 8.08 8.42
N GLU A 36 1.79 6.88 8.48
CA GLU A 36 2.09 6.07 7.30
C GLU A 36 0.81 5.63 6.59
N ILE A 37 -0.23 5.27 7.35
CA ILE A 37 -1.56 4.94 6.82
C ILE A 37 -2.14 6.15 6.09
N GLY A 38 -2.15 7.32 6.72
CA GLY A 38 -2.67 8.54 6.11
C GLY A 38 -1.90 8.98 4.86
N ARG A 39 -0.57 8.77 4.82
CA ARG A 39 0.24 8.98 3.60
C ARG A 39 -0.17 8.01 2.50
N LEU A 40 -0.31 6.72 2.80
CA LEU A 40 -0.71 5.71 1.83
C LEU A 40 -2.12 5.98 1.29
N GLU A 41 -3.08 6.33 2.14
CA GLU A 41 -4.45 6.66 1.73
C GLU A 41 -4.48 7.86 0.78
N LYS A 42 -3.73 8.93 1.07
CA LYS A 42 -3.61 10.10 0.18
C LYS A 42 -3.01 9.72 -1.18
N LEU A 43 -1.96 8.89 -1.19
CA LEU A 43 -1.34 8.41 -2.43
C LEU A 43 -2.31 7.55 -3.25
N LEU A 44 -3.10 6.69 -2.59
CA LEU A 44 -4.11 5.88 -3.25
C LEU A 44 -5.27 6.73 -3.80
N GLU A 45 -5.70 7.77 -3.07
CA GLU A 45 -6.71 8.71 -3.55
C GLU A 45 -6.20 9.50 -4.77
N GLN A 46 -4.96 10.00 -4.72
CA GLN A 46 -4.30 10.64 -5.86
C GLN A 46 -4.11 9.68 -7.06
N GLY A 47 -3.77 8.42 -6.79
CA GLY A 47 -3.64 7.39 -7.81
C GLY A 47 -4.98 7.03 -8.46
N LYS A 48 -6.07 6.95 -7.68
CA LYS A 48 -7.44 6.73 -8.17
C LYS A 48 -7.90 7.85 -9.10
N THR A 49 -7.61 9.11 -8.74
CA THR A 49 -7.89 10.25 -9.63
C THR A 49 -7.13 10.20 -10.97
N SER A 50 -6.03 9.45 -11.06
CA SER A 50 -5.27 9.25 -12.31
C SER A 50 -5.71 8.01 -13.11
N LEU A 51 -6.24 6.99 -12.44
CA LEU A 51 -6.71 5.74 -13.06
C LEU A 51 -8.15 5.82 -13.59
N GLU A 52 -9.00 6.68 -13.03
CA GLU A 52 -10.37 6.89 -13.52
C GLU A 52 -10.44 7.60 -14.88
N ILE A 53 -9.30 8.02 -15.47
CA ILE A 53 -9.22 8.57 -16.83
C ILE A 53 -8.83 7.48 -17.85
N LYS A 54 -9.19 6.19 -17.67
CA LYS A 54 -9.06 5.18 -18.76
C LYS A 54 -10.15 4.09 -18.78
N GLU A 55 -11.34 4.35 -18.26
CA GLU A 55 -12.51 3.50 -18.53
C GLU A 55 -13.63 4.32 -19.18
N GLY A 56 -13.41 4.75 -20.43
CA GLY A 56 -14.44 5.47 -21.17
C GLY A 56 -13.99 6.19 -22.43
N GLN A 57 -13.41 5.48 -23.41
CA GLN A 57 -13.56 5.91 -24.81
C GLN A 57 -13.58 4.70 -25.75
N THR A 58 -14.72 4.00 -25.72
CA THR A 58 -15.21 3.27 -26.89
C THR A 58 -16.08 4.24 -27.69
N LEU A 59 -15.57 4.71 -28.82
CA LEU A 59 -16.24 4.98 -30.11
C LEU A 59 -15.33 5.82 -31.00
#